data_AF-A0AB33XIU8-F1
#
_entry.id   AF-A0AB33XIU8-F1
#
_cell.length_a   1.000
_cell.length_b   1.000
_cell.length_c   1.000
_cell.angle_alpha   90.00
_cell.angle_beta   90.00
_cell.angle_gamma   90.00
#
_symmetry.space_group_name_H-M   'P 1'
#
loop_
_entity.id
_entity.type
_entity.pdbx_description
1 polymer ?
#
loop_
_entity_poly.entity_id
_entity_poly.type
_entity_poly.pdbx_seq_one_letter_code
_entity_poly.pdbx_strand_id
1 'polypeptide(L)'
;MLKKSLLWLVFLVLQLSGAEENNQAPKNTPPELNPANAKGTPSPNTQITPKNDNSNLLDKLGSPENAQTELSAGIELAKKGDYQGAFKLFSQSCDNGNAAGCFAVGAMYANGVGIQTNRLKAARYYEMGCSGGDATACANLAQMYENKKNADSNDKENALQLYAVACQGGDMLACNNLGWMFANGSGVPKDYYKAMGYYKFSCENGNDMGCYNLGLMSNVNNIYGIDKAQLSQVDLNYLACNAGDMMGCANLGWIYANGDLGAPLNNHYAAKYFQMACDGGILGSCNNLGVLYQKGLGVPQDDQRALDLFSYACDNGFESSCRNYGNFKEHLLRVNPNYGRLFMPYHSYDIP
;
A
#
# COMPACT_ATOMS: atom_id res chain seq x y z
N MET A 1 0.69 17.27 31.19
CA MET A 1 1.31 16.94 29.89
C MET A 1 2.46 15.93 30.01
N LEU A 2 3.28 15.93 31.07
CA LEU A 2 4.35 14.93 31.27
C LEU A 2 3.90 13.45 31.30
N LYS A 3 2.71 13.13 31.82
CA LYS A 3 2.20 11.73 31.88
C LYS A 3 1.87 11.12 30.50
N LYS A 4 1.51 11.93 29.49
CA LYS A 4 1.27 11.44 28.12
C LYS A 4 2.59 11.14 27.39
N SER A 5 3.62 11.95 27.65
CA SER A 5 4.97 11.73 27.13
C SER A 5 5.59 10.43 27.64
N LEU A 6 5.34 10.08 28.91
CA LEU A 6 5.88 8.88 29.55
C LEU A 6 5.22 7.59 29.04
N LEU A 7 3.91 7.58 28.80
CA LEU A 7 3.20 6.42 28.23
C LEU A 7 3.61 6.15 26.77
N TRP A 8 3.82 7.20 25.98
CA TRP A 8 4.29 7.07 24.59
C TRP A 8 5.73 6.56 24.54
N LEU A 9 6.55 6.93 25.51
CA LEU A 9 7.92 6.44 25.71
C LEU A 9 7.98 4.95 26.05
N VAL A 10 7.11 4.47 26.94
CA VAL A 10 6.98 3.03 27.22
C VAL A 10 6.55 2.29 25.95
N PHE A 11 5.67 2.88 25.13
CA PHE A 11 5.27 2.33 23.83
C PHE A 11 6.42 2.27 22.81
N LEU A 12 7.25 3.32 22.73
CA LEU A 12 8.44 3.37 21.87
C LEU A 12 9.51 2.36 22.29
N VAL A 13 9.70 2.20 23.61
CA VAL A 13 10.60 1.19 24.21
C VAL A 13 10.06 -0.23 24.01
N LEU A 14 8.73 -0.42 23.99
CA LEU A 14 8.06 -1.69 23.65
C LEU A 14 8.21 -2.04 22.17
N GLN A 15 8.18 -1.06 21.26
CA GLN A 15 8.47 -1.29 19.83
C GLN A 15 9.94 -1.68 19.59
N LEU A 16 10.89 -1.05 20.32
CA LEU A 16 12.31 -1.41 20.27
C LEU A 16 12.60 -2.82 20.82
N SER A 17 11.86 -3.27 21.84
CA SER A 17 12.00 -4.62 22.41
C SER A 17 11.23 -5.70 21.64
N GLY A 18 10.22 -5.32 20.85
CA GLY A 18 9.52 -6.23 19.93
C GLY A 18 10.31 -6.58 18.66
N ALA A 19 11.36 -5.82 18.35
CA ALA A 19 12.26 -6.09 17.21
C ALA A 19 13.13 -7.34 17.41
N GLU A 20 13.26 -7.87 18.63
CA GLU A 20 14.13 -9.02 18.94
C GLU A 20 13.43 -10.39 18.89
N GLU A 21 12.10 -10.51 18.85
CA GLU A 21 11.44 -11.83 19.00
C GLU A 21 10.34 -12.23 18.01
N ASN A 22 9.88 -11.35 17.09
CA ASN A 22 8.88 -11.74 16.09
C ASN A 22 9.36 -11.58 14.65
N ASN A 23 10.47 -12.27 14.32
CA ASN A 23 10.82 -12.60 12.93
C ASN A 23 9.92 -13.71 12.36
N GLN A 24 8.60 -13.58 12.49
CA GLN A 24 7.72 -14.19 11.51
C GLN A 24 7.60 -13.17 10.39
N ALA A 25 8.37 -13.39 9.31
CA ALA A 25 8.15 -12.71 8.05
C ALA A 25 6.64 -12.73 7.75
N PRO A 26 6.05 -11.60 7.35
CA PRO A 26 4.62 -11.54 7.09
C PRO A 26 4.24 -12.69 6.17
N LYS A 27 3.17 -13.42 6.53
CA LYS A 27 2.79 -14.67 5.83
C LYS A 27 2.46 -14.44 4.36
N ASN A 28 2.24 -13.19 3.98
CA ASN A 28 1.96 -12.70 2.64
C ASN A 28 2.89 -11.53 2.31
N THR A 29 3.14 -11.27 1.03
CA THR A 29 3.83 -10.05 0.58
C THR A 29 2.85 -8.87 0.50
N PRO A 30 3.28 -7.63 0.82
CA PRO A 30 2.44 -6.45 0.59
C PRO A 30 2.08 -6.29 -0.90
N PRO A 31 0.97 -5.62 -1.24
CA PRO A 31 0.61 -5.32 -2.62
C PRO A 31 1.77 -4.65 -3.37
N GLU A 32 2.02 -5.04 -4.62
CA GLU A 32 3.16 -4.52 -5.38
C GLU A 32 3.00 -3.01 -5.68
N LEU A 33 3.95 -2.21 -5.22
CA LEU A 33 4.21 -0.87 -5.76
C LEU A 33 5.13 -1.05 -6.97
N ASN A 34 4.61 -0.93 -8.19
CA ASN A 34 5.45 -0.92 -9.39
C ASN A 34 6.40 0.31 -9.33
N PRO A 35 7.71 0.13 -9.11
CA PRO A 35 8.65 1.24 -8.93
C PRO A 35 8.92 2.01 -10.22
N ALA A 36 8.53 1.47 -11.39
CA ALA A 36 8.80 2.08 -12.69
C ALA A 36 8.10 3.44 -12.92
N ASN A 37 7.08 3.77 -12.11
CA ASN A 37 6.39 5.06 -12.16
C ASN A 37 6.85 6.04 -11.07
N ALA A 38 7.71 5.63 -10.14
CA ALA A 38 8.32 6.50 -9.15
C ALA A 38 9.67 7.00 -9.70
N LYS A 39 9.64 8.10 -10.47
CA LYS A 39 10.88 8.79 -10.83
C LYS A 39 11.58 9.23 -9.55
N GLY A 40 12.74 8.64 -9.28
CA GLY A 40 13.59 9.04 -8.16
C GLY A 40 13.71 8.04 -7.02
N THR A 41 13.50 6.74 -7.26
CA THR A 41 13.94 5.69 -6.31
C THR A 41 15.37 5.97 -5.85
N PRO A 42 15.64 6.24 -4.56
CA PRO A 42 16.94 5.96 -4.01
C PRO A 42 17.12 4.45 -4.16
N SER A 43 18.15 4.05 -4.87
CA SER A 43 18.63 2.69 -4.78
C SER A 43 18.80 2.37 -3.28
N PRO A 44 18.51 1.14 -2.81
CA PRO A 44 18.92 0.70 -1.47
C PRO A 44 20.44 0.89 -1.24
N ASN A 45 21.20 1.10 -2.33
CA ASN A 45 22.63 1.39 -2.37
C ASN A 45 22.98 2.86 -2.70
N THR A 46 22.04 3.81 -2.70
CA THR A 46 22.45 5.20 -2.62
C THR A 46 22.96 5.40 -1.21
N GLN A 47 24.27 5.19 -1.01
CA GLN A 47 24.96 5.73 0.14
C GLN A 47 24.70 7.23 0.11
N ILE A 48 23.68 7.67 0.83
CA ILE A 48 23.64 9.03 1.33
C ILE A 48 24.68 9.01 2.43
N THR A 49 25.96 8.99 2.03
CA THR A 49 27.04 9.32 2.93
C THR A 49 26.65 10.68 3.47
N PRO A 50 26.38 10.82 4.78
CA PRO A 50 26.45 12.14 5.36
C PRO A 50 27.81 12.67 4.93
N LYS A 51 27.90 13.90 4.43
CA LYS A 51 29.17 14.63 4.48
C LYS A 51 29.51 14.77 5.96
N ASN A 52 30.08 13.70 6.50
CA ASN A 52 30.68 13.67 7.81
C ASN A 52 32.03 14.32 7.57
N ASP A 53 32.15 15.60 7.91
CA ASP A 53 33.44 16.25 8.17
C ASP A 53 34.09 15.68 9.46
N ASN A 54 33.88 14.38 9.70
CA ASN A 54 34.38 13.58 10.81
C ASN A 54 35.15 12.39 10.22
N SER A 55 36.09 12.66 9.33
CA SER A 55 37.00 11.68 8.74
C SER A 55 37.88 10.93 9.75
N ASN A 56 37.76 11.23 11.05
CA ASN A 56 38.48 10.57 12.15
C ASN A 56 37.62 9.58 12.99
N LEU A 57 36.39 9.28 12.59
CA LEU A 57 35.50 8.35 13.33
C LEU A 57 35.36 6.96 12.69
N LEU A 58 35.72 6.80 11.42
CA LEU A 58 35.71 5.50 10.73
C LEU A 58 36.76 4.51 11.29
N ASP A 59 37.82 5.01 11.93
CA ASP A 59 38.86 4.19 12.58
C ASP A 59 38.46 3.68 13.97
N LYS A 60 37.23 3.93 14.42
CA LYS A 60 36.69 3.50 15.73
C LYS A 60 35.42 2.67 15.64
N LEU A 61 35.18 1.99 14.52
CA LEU A 61 34.07 1.03 14.44
C LEU A 61 34.37 -0.15 15.36
N GLY A 62 33.58 -0.29 16.43
CA GLY A 62 33.57 -1.48 17.28
C GLY A 62 33.02 -2.69 16.53
N SER A 63 33.16 -3.89 17.10
CA SER A 63 32.57 -5.11 16.53
C SER A 63 31.03 -5.02 16.52
N PRO A 64 30.33 -5.71 15.58
CA PRO A 64 28.87 -5.75 15.52
C PRO A 64 28.19 -6.19 16.84
N GLU A 65 28.86 -7.02 17.65
CA GLU A 65 28.39 -7.44 18.98
C GLU A 65 28.28 -6.26 19.97
N ASN A 66 29.15 -5.26 19.84
CA ASN A 66 29.11 -4.08 20.71
C ASN A 66 27.90 -3.20 20.39
N ALA A 67 27.53 -3.08 19.11
CA ALA A 67 26.44 -2.22 18.67
C ALA A 67 25.07 -2.68 19.21
N GLN A 68 24.82 -3.99 19.21
CA GLN A 68 23.60 -4.56 19.80
C GLN A 68 23.61 -4.45 21.33
N THR A 69 24.74 -4.73 21.97
CA THR A 69 24.88 -4.61 23.43
C THR A 69 24.62 -3.18 23.92
N GLU A 70 25.11 -2.19 23.19
CA GLU A 70 24.86 -0.77 23.44
C GLU A 70 23.37 -0.43 23.30
N LEU A 71 22.69 -0.97 22.28
CA LEU A 71 21.25 -0.79 22.12
C LEU A 71 20.47 -1.36 23.33
N SER A 72 20.73 -2.61 23.70
CA SER A 72 20.04 -3.27 24.81
C SER A 72 20.31 -2.56 26.14
N ALA A 73 21.55 -2.14 26.40
CA ALA A 73 21.89 -1.37 27.60
C ALA A 73 21.22 0.02 27.61
N GLY A 74 21.12 0.68 26.45
CA GLY A 74 20.40 1.93 26.28
C GLY A 74 18.90 1.79 26.59
N ILE A 75 18.28 0.70 26.12
CA ILE A 75 16.88 0.36 26.43
C ILE A 75 16.69 0.21 27.94
N GLU A 76 17.59 -0.47 28.64
CA GLU A 76 17.51 -0.65 30.09
C GLU A 76 17.66 0.66 30.88
N LEU A 77 18.54 1.57 30.44
CA LEU A 77 18.63 2.91 31.02
C LEU A 77 17.35 3.72 30.77
N ALA A 78 16.80 3.65 29.56
CA ALA A 78 15.55 4.32 29.23
C ALA A 78 14.37 3.81 30.09
N LYS A 79 14.25 2.50 30.32
CA LYS A 79 13.25 1.91 31.23
C LYS A 79 13.37 2.42 32.67
N LYS A 80 14.61 2.70 33.12
CA LYS A 80 14.91 3.28 34.44
C LYS A 80 14.74 4.79 34.50
N GLY A 81 14.41 5.44 33.38
CA GLY A 81 14.25 6.89 33.26
C GLY A 81 15.55 7.67 33.08
N ASP A 82 16.69 6.99 32.93
CA ASP A 82 17.97 7.63 32.60
C ASP A 82 18.08 7.85 31.09
N TYR A 83 17.41 8.90 30.62
CA TYR A 83 17.36 9.22 29.20
C TYR A 83 18.66 9.83 28.67
N GLN A 84 19.47 10.48 29.50
CA GLN A 84 20.76 11.00 29.05
C GLN A 84 21.77 9.86 28.85
N GLY A 85 21.79 8.89 29.77
CA GLY A 85 22.56 7.66 29.61
C GLY A 85 22.09 6.84 28.41
N ALA A 86 20.78 6.67 28.24
CA ALA A 86 20.20 5.97 27.09
C ALA A 86 20.58 6.64 25.75
N PHE A 87 20.50 7.98 25.66
CA PHE A 87 20.90 8.73 24.47
C PHE A 87 22.34 8.42 24.08
N LYS A 88 23.27 8.41 25.05
CA LYS A 88 24.68 8.13 24.80
C LYS A 88 24.87 6.72 24.21
N LEU A 89 24.23 5.71 24.80
CA LEU A 89 24.34 4.32 24.34
C LEU A 89 23.68 4.11 22.97
N PHE A 90 22.52 4.71 22.72
CA PHE A 90 21.89 4.66 21.39
C PHE A 90 22.75 5.34 20.32
N SER A 91 23.38 6.47 20.65
CA SER A 91 24.33 7.13 19.74
C SER A 91 25.53 6.24 19.41
N GLN A 92 26.13 5.59 20.41
CA GLN A 92 27.23 4.65 20.18
C GLN A 92 26.79 3.46 19.32
N SER A 93 25.61 2.89 19.61
CA SER A 93 25.02 1.80 18.84
C SER A 93 24.81 2.19 17.37
N CYS A 94 24.27 3.39 17.12
CA CYS A 94 24.11 3.94 15.77
C CYS A 94 25.45 4.17 15.06
N ASP A 95 26.43 4.78 15.75
CA ASP A 95 27.77 5.05 15.20
C ASP A 95 28.51 3.75 14.84
N ASN A 96 28.21 2.64 15.55
CA ASN A 96 28.70 1.30 15.26
C ASN A 96 27.86 0.54 14.20
N GLY A 97 26.92 1.21 13.53
CA GLY A 97 26.17 0.68 12.39
C GLY A 97 24.87 -0.04 12.73
N ASN A 98 24.38 0.03 13.97
CA ASN A 98 23.07 -0.53 14.31
C ASN A 98 21.93 0.41 13.89
N ALA A 99 21.13 -0.05 12.93
CA ALA A 99 20.02 0.71 12.35
C ALA A 99 18.93 1.09 13.39
N ALA A 100 18.60 0.18 14.31
CA ALA A 100 17.65 0.42 15.40
C ALA A 100 18.22 1.41 16.43
N GLY A 101 19.54 1.40 16.65
CA GLY A 101 20.25 2.45 17.39
C GLY A 101 20.05 3.83 16.76
N CYS A 102 20.20 3.93 15.44
CA CYS A 102 19.96 5.18 14.71
C CYS A 102 18.49 5.63 14.79
N PHE A 103 17.53 4.70 14.67
CA PHE A 103 16.13 4.98 14.91
C PHE A 103 15.91 5.58 16.31
N ALA A 104 16.45 4.95 17.36
CA ALA A 104 16.27 5.40 18.73
C ALA A 104 16.80 6.83 18.94
N VAL A 105 17.99 7.15 18.41
CA VAL A 105 18.55 8.52 18.47
C VAL A 105 17.66 9.52 17.72
N GLY A 106 17.18 9.13 16.53
CA GLY A 106 16.24 9.94 15.75
C GLY A 106 14.97 10.26 16.53
N ALA A 107 14.40 9.26 17.20
CA ALA A 107 13.20 9.40 18.02
C ALA A 107 13.42 10.29 19.24
N MET A 108 14.58 10.24 19.88
CA MET A 108 14.92 11.14 20.99
C MET A 108 15.02 12.59 20.53
N TYR A 109 15.62 12.86 19.36
CA TYR A 109 15.65 14.19 18.77
C TYR A 109 14.29 14.68 18.30
N ALA A 110 13.42 13.79 17.80
CA ALA A 110 12.08 14.14 17.36
C ALA A 110 11.18 14.54 18.55
N ASN A 111 11.28 13.80 19.66
CA ASN A 111 10.37 13.92 20.80
C ASN A 111 10.93 14.71 21.99
N GLY A 112 12.24 15.01 22.01
CA GLY A 112 12.87 15.77 23.09
C GLY A 112 13.03 14.99 24.38
N VAL A 113 13.28 13.68 24.28
CA VAL A 113 13.43 12.79 25.43
C VAL A 113 14.88 12.80 25.89
N GLY A 114 15.15 13.27 27.11
CA GLY A 114 16.51 13.35 27.68
C GLY A 114 17.42 14.40 27.04
N ILE A 115 17.02 14.94 25.89
CA ILE A 115 17.75 15.92 25.08
C ILE A 115 16.78 16.94 24.46
N GLN A 116 17.29 18.08 23.97
CA GLN A 116 16.47 19.06 23.28
C GLN A 116 16.04 18.53 21.90
N THR A 117 14.80 18.85 21.50
CA THR A 117 14.30 18.52 20.17
C THR A 117 15.16 19.14 19.07
N ASN A 118 15.39 18.39 17.99
CA ASN A 118 16.03 18.90 16.79
C ASN A 118 15.56 18.12 15.56
N ARG A 119 14.65 18.72 14.79
CA ARG A 119 14.03 18.06 13.63
C ARG A 119 15.05 17.68 12.54
N LEU A 120 16.06 18.50 12.29
CA LEU A 120 17.08 18.21 11.27
C LEU A 120 17.95 17.01 11.68
N LYS A 121 18.34 16.93 12.96
CA LYS A 121 19.07 15.77 13.48
C LYS A 121 18.20 14.52 13.48
N ALA A 122 16.94 14.62 13.87
CA ALA A 122 16.00 13.50 13.83
C ALA A 122 15.90 12.90 12.41
N ALA A 123 15.69 13.75 11.40
CA ALA A 123 15.62 13.32 10.00
C ALA A 123 16.90 12.57 9.56
N ARG A 124 18.08 13.12 9.89
CA ARG A 124 19.37 12.51 9.55
C ARG A 124 19.55 11.13 10.20
N TYR A 125 19.17 10.98 11.47
CA TYR A 125 19.27 9.69 12.15
C TYR A 125 18.26 8.67 11.63
N TYR A 126 17.03 9.09 11.29
CA TYR A 126 16.07 8.22 10.62
C TYR A 126 16.52 7.81 9.21
N GLU A 127 17.17 8.70 8.46
CA GLU A 127 17.78 8.38 7.16
C GLU A 127 18.89 7.33 7.31
N MET A 128 19.75 7.47 8.32
CA MET A 128 20.76 6.46 8.64
C MET A 128 20.13 5.12 9.04
N GLY A 129 19.13 5.12 9.92
CA GLY A 129 18.41 3.90 10.33
C GLY A 129 17.71 3.22 9.15
N CYS A 130 17.01 4.00 8.32
CA CYS A 130 16.30 3.48 7.14
C CYS A 130 17.28 2.88 6.12
N SER A 131 18.41 3.55 5.87
CA SER A 131 19.47 3.03 4.99
C SER A 131 20.12 1.76 5.55
N GLY A 132 20.13 1.60 6.88
CA GLY A 132 20.55 0.39 7.58
C GLY A 132 19.49 -0.72 7.64
N GLY A 133 18.30 -0.52 7.06
CA GLY A 133 17.23 -1.51 6.99
C GLY A 133 16.20 -1.45 8.12
N ASP A 134 16.23 -0.43 8.99
CA ASP A 134 15.20 -0.26 10.03
C ASP A 134 13.91 0.30 9.41
N ALA A 135 12.88 -0.55 9.34
CA ALA A 135 11.59 -0.21 8.73
C ALA A 135 10.88 0.94 9.46
N THR A 136 10.98 1.01 10.78
CA THR A 136 10.34 2.05 11.59
C THR A 136 11.04 3.40 11.41
N ALA A 137 12.35 3.43 11.22
CA ALA A 137 13.10 4.61 10.82
C ALA A 137 12.62 5.13 9.45
N CYS A 138 12.43 4.23 8.47
CA CYS A 138 11.87 4.60 7.17
C CYS A 138 10.47 5.21 7.32
N ALA A 139 9.59 4.60 8.12
CA ALA A 139 8.23 5.10 8.36
C ALA A 139 8.24 6.48 9.04
N ASN A 140 9.12 6.70 10.01
CA ASN A 140 9.24 7.99 10.68
C ASN A 140 9.82 9.06 9.75
N LEU A 141 10.80 8.72 8.91
CA LEU A 141 11.31 9.64 7.89
C LEU A 141 10.21 10.02 6.89
N ALA A 142 9.41 9.06 6.44
CA ALA A 142 8.25 9.30 5.57
C ALA A 142 7.27 10.29 6.20
N GLN A 143 6.92 10.08 7.47
CA GLN A 143 6.06 10.98 8.22
C GLN A 143 6.64 12.39 8.34
N MET A 144 7.96 12.54 8.42
CA MET A 144 8.61 13.85 8.45
C MET A 144 8.50 14.62 7.13
N TYR A 145 8.54 13.92 6.00
CA TYR A 145 8.26 14.49 4.67
C TYR A 145 6.80 14.89 4.52
N GLU A 146 5.87 14.01 4.91
CA GLU A 146 4.43 14.27 4.86
C GLU A 146 4.04 15.48 5.73
N ASN A 147 4.59 15.57 6.95
CA ASN A 147 4.33 16.65 7.90
C ASN A 147 5.24 17.87 7.71
N LYS A 148 5.93 17.99 6.58
CA LYS A 148 6.73 19.18 6.29
C LYS A 148 5.80 20.37 6.07
N LYS A 149 6.15 21.52 6.65
CA LYS A 149 5.40 22.76 6.41
C LYS A 149 5.48 23.10 4.93
N ASN A 150 4.33 23.26 4.27
CA ASN A 150 4.21 23.46 2.83
C ASN A 150 4.81 22.30 2.00
N ALA A 151 4.59 21.05 2.43
CA ALA A 151 5.00 19.87 1.68
C ALA A 151 4.48 19.93 0.23
N ASP A 152 5.39 19.84 -0.73
CA ASP A 152 5.07 19.81 -2.16
C ASP A 152 4.85 18.38 -2.66
N SER A 153 4.63 18.22 -3.97
CA SER A 153 4.43 16.90 -4.57
C SER A 153 5.64 15.98 -4.40
N ASN A 154 6.87 16.52 -4.44
CA ASN A 154 8.08 15.71 -4.29
C ASN A 154 8.22 15.21 -2.85
N ASP A 155 7.89 16.04 -1.85
CA ASP A 155 7.87 15.60 -0.46
C ASP A 155 6.88 14.44 -0.25
N LYS A 156 5.69 14.51 -0.86
CA LYS A 156 4.70 13.44 -0.78
C LYS A 156 5.12 12.18 -1.53
N GLU A 157 5.76 12.31 -2.69
CA GLU A 157 6.32 11.17 -3.43
C GLU A 157 7.45 10.48 -2.63
N ASN A 158 8.32 11.26 -1.98
CA ASN A 158 9.35 10.71 -1.09
C ASN A 158 8.74 9.97 0.10
N ALA A 159 7.70 10.54 0.73
CA ALA A 159 6.98 9.87 1.80
C ALA A 159 6.36 8.53 1.33
N LEU A 160 5.75 8.51 0.15
CA LEU A 160 5.18 7.29 -0.44
C LEU A 160 6.24 6.19 -0.58
N GLN A 161 7.41 6.54 -1.13
CA GLN A 161 8.51 5.59 -1.31
C GLN A 161 9.06 5.07 0.02
N LEU A 162 9.24 5.94 1.01
CA LEU A 162 9.73 5.55 2.32
C LEU A 162 8.74 4.67 3.09
N TYR A 163 7.43 4.98 3.02
CA TYR A 163 6.42 4.09 3.59
C TYR A 163 6.35 2.75 2.84
N ALA A 164 6.64 2.70 1.53
CA ALA A 164 6.74 1.46 0.76
C ALA A 164 7.85 0.56 1.30
N VAL A 165 9.05 1.12 1.46
CA VAL A 165 10.21 0.42 2.02
C VAL A 165 9.91 -0.04 3.45
N ALA A 166 9.32 0.82 4.28
CA ALA A 166 8.94 0.48 5.64
C ALA A 166 7.91 -0.67 5.70
N CYS A 167 6.86 -0.60 4.86
CA CYS A 167 5.83 -1.64 4.79
C CYS A 167 6.41 -2.99 4.35
N GLN A 168 7.30 -2.98 3.34
CA GLN A 168 8.03 -4.17 2.90
C GLN A 168 8.97 -4.71 4.00
N GLY A 169 9.56 -3.82 4.79
CA GLY A 169 10.37 -4.15 5.96
C GLY A 169 9.59 -4.58 7.20
N GLY A 170 8.26 -4.69 7.12
CA GLY A 170 7.41 -5.21 8.20
C GLY A 170 6.73 -4.15 9.08
N ASP A 171 6.89 -2.86 8.79
CA ASP A 171 6.16 -1.81 9.52
C ASP A 171 4.70 -1.73 9.04
N MET A 172 3.79 -2.36 9.78
CA MET A 172 2.37 -2.43 9.39
C MET A 172 1.67 -1.08 9.51
N LEU A 173 2.17 -0.15 10.33
CA LEU A 173 1.64 1.22 10.38
C LEU A 173 2.00 1.97 9.09
N ALA A 174 3.20 1.75 8.55
CA ALA A 174 3.57 2.25 7.23
C ALA A 174 2.70 1.65 6.11
N CYS A 175 2.36 0.35 6.17
CA CYS A 175 1.40 -0.24 5.25
C CYS A 175 0.03 0.47 5.34
N ASN A 176 -0.46 0.73 6.55
CA ASN A 176 -1.67 1.53 6.74
C ASN A 176 -1.53 2.93 6.11
N ASN A 177 -0.40 3.61 6.31
CA ASN A 177 -0.18 4.95 5.78
C ASN A 177 -0.08 4.96 4.24
N LEU A 178 0.50 3.94 3.61
CA LEU A 178 0.39 3.74 2.15
C LEU A 178 -1.07 3.64 1.72
N GLY A 179 -1.86 2.86 2.46
CA GLY A 179 -3.29 2.76 2.22
C GLY A 179 -3.98 4.12 2.23
N TRP A 180 -3.62 4.96 3.20
CA TRP A 180 -4.12 6.33 3.31
C TRP A 180 -3.68 7.23 2.16
N MET A 181 -2.42 7.15 1.75
CA MET A 181 -1.90 7.94 0.63
C MET A 181 -2.62 7.61 -0.67
N PHE A 182 -2.87 6.32 -0.95
CA PHE A 182 -3.67 5.89 -2.10
C PHE A 182 -5.14 6.27 -1.99
N ALA A 183 -5.75 6.22 -0.80
CA ALA A 183 -7.16 6.60 -0.62
C ALA A 183 -7.38 8.11 -0.83
N ASN A 184 -6.41 8.94 -0.43
CA ASN A 184 -6.52 10.39 -0.46
C ASN A 184 -5.84 11.05 -1.66
N GLY A 185 -5.06 10.29 -2.43
CA GLY A 185 -4.29 10.81 -3.54
C GLY A 185 -3.09 11.68 -3.11
N SER A 186 -2.46 11.34 -1.97
CA SER A 186 -1.32 12.10 -1.44
C SER A 186 -0.02 11.58 -2.07
N GLY A 187 0.58 12.36 -2.97
CA GLY A 187 1.82 11.96 -3.67
C GLY A 187 1.65 10.84 -4.70
N VAL A 188 0.40 10.41 -4.94
CA VAL A 188 0.04 9.36 -5.89
C VAL A 188 -1.41 9.58 -6.36
N PRO A 189 -1.81 9.17 -7.57
CA PRO A 189 -3.23 9.18 -7.94
C PRO A 189 -4.07 8.34 -6.98
N LYS A 190 -5.32 8.75 -6.76
CA LYS A 190 -6.25 7.98 -5.94
C LYS A 190 -6.42 6.56 -6.50
N ASP A 191 -6.27 5.56 -5.64
CA ASP A 191 -6.47 4.15 -5.98
C ASP A 191 -7.03 3.42 -4.75
N TYR A 192 -8.36 3.39 -4.67
CA TYR A 192 -9.06 2.80 -3.52
C TYR A 192 -8.78 1.32 -3.32
N TYR A 193 -8.40 0.61 -4.38
CA TYR A 193 -8.09 -0.80 -4.25
C TYR A 193 -6.69 -1.06 -3.74
N LYS A 194 -5.70 -0.29 -4.19
CA LYS A 194 -4.40 -0.32 -3.53
C LYS A 194 -4.56 0.08 -2.07
N ALA A 195 -5.39 1.10 -1.79
CA ALA A 195 -5.71 1.49 -0.42
C ALA A 195 -6.27 0.34 0.41
N MET A 196 -7.34 -0.31 -0.05
CA MET A 196 -7.91 -1.49 0.60
C MET A 196 -6.92 -2.63 0.73
N GLY A 197 -6.10 -2.88 -0.30
CA GLY A 197 -5.09 -3.94 -0.30
C GLY A 197 -4.06 -3.71 0.80
N TYR A 198 -3.57 -2.48 0.94
CA TYR A 198 -2.66 -2.09 2.00
C TYR A 198 -3.30 -2.10 3.39
N TYR A 199 -4.53 -1.61 3.53
CA TYR A 199 -5.26 -1.67 4.80
C TYR A 199 -5.56 -3.11 5.22
N LYS A 200 -5.96 -3.97 4.28
CA LYS A 200 -6.17 -5.40 4.51
C LYS A 200 -4.88 -6.08 4.92
N PHE A 201 -3.80 -5.86 4.17
CA PHE A 201 -2.50 -6.42 4.50
C PHE A 201 -2.03 -5.99 5.91
N SER A 202 -2.16 -4.70 6.23
CA SER A 202 -1.87 -4.15 7.56
C SER A 202 -2.73 -4.80 8.65
N CYS A 203 -4.03 -4.96 8.41
CA CYS A 203 -4.98 -5.61 9.33
C CYS A 203 -4.66 -7.09 9.58
N GLU A 204 -4.44 -7.87 8.52
CA GLU A 204 -4.14 -9.31 8.61
C GLU A 204 -2.84 -9.59 9.36
N ASN A 205 -1.94 -8.60 9.44
CA ASN A 205 -0.68 -8.66 10.17
C ASN A 205 -0.73 -7.85 11.50
N GLY A 206 -1.92 -7.65 12.07
CA GLY A 206 -2.09 -7.22 13.46
C GLY A 206 -2.12 -5.71 13.70
N ASN A 207 -2.30 -4.87 12.67
CA ASN A 207 -2.45 -3.43 12.85
C ASN A 207 -3.94 -3.03 12.96
N ASP A 208 -4.33 -2.57 14.14
CA ASP A 208 -5.71 -2.15 14.44
C ASP A 208 -6.19 -0.98 13.56
N MET A 209 -5.30 -0.04 13.23
CA MET A 209 -5.64 1.10 12.35
C MET A 209 -5.89 0.63 10.92
N GLY A 210 -5.13 -0.35 10.43
CA GLY A 210 -5.36 -1.03 9.16
C GLY A 210 -6.72 -1.71 9.14
N CYS A 211 -7.09 -2.44 10.20
CA CYS A 211 -8.42 -3.05 10.32
C CYS A 211 -9.54 -2.01 10.36
N TYR A 212 -9.35 -0.94 11.13
CA TYR A 212 -10.29 0.16 11.23
C TYR A 212 -10.51 0.85 9.88
N ASN A 213 -9.44 1.22 9.18
CA ASN A 213 -9.52 1.87 7.87
C ASN A 213 -10.06 0.94 6.79
N LEU A 214 -9.74 -0.35 6.82
CA LEU A 214 -10.37 -1.36 5.98
C LEU A 214 -11.89 -1.40 6.23
N GLY A 215 -12.30 -1.41 7.50
CA GLY A 215 -13.70 -1.39 7.91
C GLY A 215 -14.43 -0.13 7.43
N LEU A 216 -13.82 1.05 7.57
CA LEU A 216 -14.38 2.30 7.04
C LEU A 216 -14.54 2.28 5.53
N MET A 217 -13.54 1.76 4.79
CA MET A 217 -13.64 1.66 3.33
C MET A 217 -14.66 0.62 2.87
N SER A 218 -14.82 -0.47 3.62
CA SER A 218 -15.71 -1.58 3.27
C SER A 218 -17.15 -1.38 3.76
N ASN A 219 -17.37 -0.50 4.75
CA ASN A 219 -18.69 -0.22 5.31
C ASN A 219 -19.21 1.14 4.85
N VAL A 220 -20.08 1.09 3.85
CA VAL A 220 -20.73 2.24 3.21
C VAL A 220 -21.68 3.04 4.08
N ASN A 221 -22.15 2.45 5.18
CA ASN A 221 -23.03 3.11 6.13
C ASN A 221 -22.23 3.92 7.16
N ASN A 222 -20.90 3.78 7.18
CA ASN A 222 -20.01 4.40 8.17
C ASN A 222 -19.09 5.46 7.55
N ILE A 223 -19.68 6.40 6.80
CA ILE A 223 -19.02 7.62 6.31
C ILE A 223 -18.87 8.64 7.47
N TYR A 224 -18.34 8.23 8.62
CA TYR A 224 -17.99 9.18 9.67
C TYR A 224 -16.68 9.88 9.28
N GLY A 225 -16.73 11.19 9.08
CA GLY A 225 -15.55 12.04 8.91
C GLY A 225 -15.20 12.41 7.46
N ILE A 226 -15.96 11.97 6.47
CA ILE A 226 -15.81 12.45 5.09
C ILE A 226 -16.82 13.57 4.84
N ASP A 227 -16.33 14.77 4.55
CA ASP A 227 -17.17 15.85 4.03
C ASP A 227 -17.72 15.42 2.67
N LYS A 228 -19.02 15.11 2.60
CA LYS A 228 -19.69 14.71 1.36
C LYS A 228 -19.53 15.75 0.24
N ALA A 229 -19.30 17.02 0.59
CA ALA A 229 -19.05 18.08 -0.37
C ALA A 229 -17.67 17.96 -1.07
N GLN A 230 -16.75 17.15 -0.54
CA GLN A 230 -15.40 16.92 -1.08
C GLN A 230 -15.26 15.59 -1.82
N LEU A 231 -16.33 14.79 -1.90
CA LEU A 231 -16.28 13.50 -2.56
C LEU A 231 -16.23 13.66 -4.08
N SER A 232 -15.24 13.03 -4.71
CA SER A 232 -15.20 12.92 -6.16
C SER A 232 -16.31 11.98 -6.67
N GLN A 233 -16.61 12.05 -7.96
CA GLN A 233 -17.55 11.11 -8.57
C GLN A 233 -17.04 9.65 -8.51
N VAL A 234 -15.71 9.43 -8.49
CA VAL A 234 -15.13 8.11 -8.24
C VAL A 234 -15.45 7.65 -6.83
N ASP A 235 -15.29 8.54 -5.85
CA ASP A 235 -15.51 8.26 -4.43
C ASP A 235 -16.99 7.92 -4.17
N LEU A 236 -17.91 8.66 -4.80
CA LEU A 236 -19.35 8.41 -4.72
C LEU A 236 -19.73 7.06 -5.34
N ASN A 237 -19.21 6.72 -6.53
CA ASN A 237 -19.48 5.43 -7.15
C ASN A 237 -18.87 4.28 -6.37
N TYR A 238 -17.71 4.48 -5.74
CA TYR A 238 -17.07 3.52 -4.84
C TYR A 238 -17.95 3.23 -3.63
N LEU A 239 -18.45 4.27 -2.97
CA LEU A 239 -19.40 4.13 -1.86
C LEU A 239 -20.72 3.49 -2.31
N ALA A 240 -21.23 3.82 -3.50
CA ALA A 240 -22.43 3.19 -4.03
C ALA A 240 -22.20 1.68 -4.27
N CYS A 241 -21.10 1.33 -4.95
CA CYS A 241 -20.74 -0.06 -5.25
C CYS A 241 -20.61 -0.91 -3.99
N ASN A 242 -19.87 -0.43 -2.98
CA ASN A 242 -19.72 -1.15 -1.73
C ASN A 242 -21.03 -1.25 -0.93
N ALA A 243 -22.04 -0.44 -1.26
CA ALA A 243 -23.36 -0.45 -0.62
C ALA A 243 -24.30 -1.46 -1.27
N GLY A 244 -23.83 -2.14 -2.32
CA GLY A 244 -24.63 -3.03 -3.15
C GLY A 244 -25.33 -2.32 -4.30
N ASP A 245 -25.08 -1.03 -4.54
CA ASP A 245 -25.54 -0.37 -5.77
C ASP A 245 -24.63 -0.78 -6.94
N MET A 246 -25.13 -1.73 -7.73
CA MET A 246 -24.42 -2.33 -8.84
C MET A 246 -24.21 -1.35 -10.00
N MET A 247 -24.99 -0.27 -10.10
CA MET A 247 -24.70 0.82 -11.04
C MET A 247 -23.46 1.61 -10.62
N GLY A 248 -23.24 1.79 -9.32
CA GLY A 248 -21.99 2.31 -8.78
C GLY A 248 -20.80 1.45 -9.20
N CYS A 249 -20.93 0.12 -9.11
CA CYS A 249 -19.90 -0.80 -9.59
C CYS A 249 -19.71 -0.69 -11.11
N ALA A 250 -20.79 -0.64 -11.90
CA ALA A 250 -20.71 -0.50 -13.36
C ALA A 250 -19.97 0.76 -13.78
N ASN A 251 -20.27 1.89 -13.12
CA ASN A 251 -19.61 3.17 -13.36
C ASN A 251 -18.12 3.10 -13.01
N LEU A 252 -17.74 2.51 -11.88
CA LEU A 252 -16.32 2.32 -11.56
C LEU A 252 -15.61 1.46 -12.58
N GLY A 253 -16.25 0.38 -13.05
CA GLY A 253 -15.71 -0.45 -14.12
C GLY A 253 -15.37 0.37 -15.35
N TRP A 254 -16.28 1.28 -15.75
CA TRP A 254 -16.09 2.18 -16.88
C TRP A 254 -15.01 3.23 -16.62
N ILE A 255 -15.01 3.86 -15.45
CA ILE A 255 -14.01 4.86 -15.04
C ILE A 255 -12.60 4.27 -15.11
N TYR A 256 -12.38 3.08 -14.55
CA TYR A 256 -11.08 2.42 -14.58
C TYR A 256 -10.68 1.89 -15.96
N ALA A 257 -11.64 1.48 -16.80
CA ALA A 257 -11.34 1.06 -18.17
C ALA A 257 -10.80 2.22 -19.03
N ASN A 258 -11.23 3.45 -18.76
CA ASN A 258 -10.88 4.64 -19.53
C ASN A 258 -9.81 5.52 -18.85
N GLY A 259 -9.66 5.42 -17.52
CA GLY A 259 -8.77 6.29 -16.74
C GLY A 259 -9.33 7.71 -16.58
N ASP A 260 -10.63 7.82 -16.28
CA ASP A 260 -11.35 9.10 -16.20
C ASP A 260 -11.51 9.60 -14.75
N LEU A 261 -11.97 10.86 -14.61
CA LEU A 261 -12.36 11.46 -13.33
C LEU A 261 -11.26 11.45 -12.24
N GLY A 262 -9.99 11.39 -12.67
CA GLY A 262 -8.83 11.35 -11.79
C GLY A 262 -8.42 9.94 -11.32
N ALA A 263 -9.14 8.89 -11.73
CA ALA A 263 -8.70 7.52 -11.54
C ALA A 263 -7.73 7.11 -12.67
N PRO A 264 -6.65 6.36 -12.38
CA PRO A 264 -5.77 5.85 -13.42
C PRO A 264 -6.44 4.77 -14.27
N LEU A 265 -6.10 4.68 -15.56
CA LEU A 265 -6.51 3.56 -16.39
C LEU A 265 -5.97 2.25 -15.80
N ASN A 266 -6.87 1.34 -15.47
CA ASN A 266 -6.55 0.05 -14.87
C ASN A 266 -7.60 -1.01 -15.22
N ASN A 267 -7.31 -1.79 -16.27
CA ASN A 267 -8.24 -2.81 -16.76
C ASN A 267 -8.45 -3.98 -15.79
N HIS A 268 -7.51 -4.24 -14.87
CA HIS A 268 -7.69 -5.27 -13.85
C HIS A 268 -8.84 -4.90 -12.91
N TYR A 269 -8.87 -3.62 -12.50
CA TYR A 269 -9.95 -3.06 -11.69
C TYR A 269 -11.24 -2.87 -12.47
N ALA A 270 -11.15 -2.48 -13.75
CA ALA A 270 -12.31 -2.46 -14.62
C ALA A 270 -13.00 -3.83 -14.66
N ALA A 271 -12.25 -4.91 -14.89
CA ALA A 271 -12.76 -6.27 -14.91
C ALA A 271 -13.42 -6.66 -13.59
N LYS A 272 -12.79 -6.36 -12.46
CA LYS A 272 -13.35 -6.65 -11.14
C LYS A 272 -14.71 -5.97 -10.91
N TYR A 273 -14.81 -4.67 -11.15
CA TYR A 273 -16.07 -3.96 -10.95
C TYR A 273 -17.14 -4.32 -11.97
N PHE A 274 -16.75 -4.58 -13.24
CA PHE A 274 -17.69 -5.10 -14.21
C PHE A 274 -18.18 -6.50 -13.85
N GLN A 275 -17.35 -7.36 -13.25
CA GLN A 275 -17.78 -8.66 -12.73
C GLN A 275 -18.80 -8.48 -11.61
N MET A 276 -18.51 -7.65 -10.60
CA MET A 276 -19.46 -7.36 -9.52
C MET A 276 -20.80 -6.82 -10.05
N ALA A 277 -20.76 -5.86 -10.98
CA ALA A 277 -21.96 -5.30 -11.58
C ALA A 277 -22.71 -6.32 -12.46
N CYS A 278 -22.00 -7.17 -13.20
CA CYS A 278 -22.57 -8.25 -14.00
C CYS A 278 -23.29 -9.29 -13.13
N ASP A 279 -22.63 -9.73 -12.06
CA ASP A 279 -23.21 -10.65 -11.06
C ASP A 279 -24.44 -10.02 -10.37
N GLY A 280 -24.42 -8.69 -10.25
CA GLY A 280 -25.55 -7.86 -9.80
C GLY A 280 -26.64 -7.59 -10.85
N GLY A 281 -26.55 -8.18 -12.04
CA GLY A 281 -27.58 -8.08 -13.10
C GLY A 281 -27.40 -6.92 -14.07
N ILE A 282 -26.33 -6.13 -13.98
CA ILE A 282 -26.06 -5.06 -14.95
C ILE A 282 -25.47 -5.67 -16.23
N LEU A 283 -26.33 -5.99 -17.19
CA LEU A 283 -25.97 -6.70 -18.43
C LEU A 283 -24.90 -5.96 -19.26
N GLY A 284 -24.94 -4.62 -19.26
CA GLY A 284 -23.91 -3.82 -19.93
C GLY A 284 -22.51 -4.04 -19.34
N SER A 285 -22.40 -4.37 -18.06
CA SER A 285 -21.13 -4.73 -17.43
C SER A 285 -20.68 -6.13 -17.81
N CYS A 286 -21.60 -7.10 -17.96
CA CYS A 286 -21.26 -8.42 -18.52
C CYS A 286 -20.67 -8.29 -19.93
N ASN A 287 -21.28 -7.44 -20.78
CA ASN A 287 -20.73 -7.13 -22.10
C ASN A 287 -19.30 -6.58 -22.01
N ASN A 288 -19.08 -5.57 -21.18
CA ASN A 288 -17.78 -4.91 -21.08
C ASN A 288 -16.72 -5.85 -20.50
N LEU A 289 -17.09 -6.68 -19.54
CA LEU A 289 -16.22 -7.74 -19.03
C LEU A 289 -15.85 -8.76 -20.12
N GLY A 290 -16.82 -9.13 -20.97
CA GLY A 290 -16.57 -10.00 -22.12
C GLY A 290 -15.53 -9.42 -23.07
N VAL A 291 -15.57 -8.10 -23.32
CA VAL A 291 -14.55 -7.40 -24.13
C VAL A 291 -13.17 -7.45 -23.47
N LEU A 292 -13.09 -7.37 -22.14
CA LEU A 292 -11.82 -7.46 -21.41
C LEU A 292 -11.22 -8.87 -21.52
N TYR A 293 -12.02 -9.93 -21.34
CA TYR A 293 -11.57 -11.32 -21.54
C TYR A 293 -11.19 -11.62 -22.99
N GLN A 294 -11.98 -11.12 -23.96
CA GLN A 294 -11.71 -11.28 -25.38
C GLN A 294 -10.32 -10.73 -25.77
N LYS A 295 -9.92 -9.63 -25.14
CA LYS A 295 -8.67 -8.91 -25.47
C LYS A 295 -7.53 -9.17 -24.49
N GLY A 296 -7.75 -9.94 -23.42
CA GLY A 296 -6.78 -10.13 -22.35
C GLY A 296 -6.41 -8.84 -21.61
N LEU A 297 -7.35 -7.91 -21.45
CA LEU A 297 -7.10 -6.61 -20.82
C LEU A 297 -7.34 -6.69 -19.31
N GLY A 298 -6.27 -6.71 -18.52
CA GLY A 298 -6.36 -6.76 -17.04
C GLY A 298 -6.79 -8.11 -16.47
N VAL A 299 -7.12 -9.06 -17.34
CA VAL A 299 -7.40 -10.47 -17.10
C VAL A 299 -6.70 -11.30 -18.17
N PRO A 300 -6.34 -12.57 -17.92
CA PRO A 300 -5.88 -13.47 -18.97
C PRO A 300 -6.91 -13.54 -20.11
N GLN A 301 -6.43 -13.58 -21.36
CA GLN A 301 -7.33 -13.74 -22.50
C GLN A 301 -8.06 -15.10 -22.38
N ASP A 302 -9.38 -15.06 -22.49
CA ASP A 302 -10.23 -16.25 -22.40
C ASP A 302 -11.43 -16.09 -23.34
N ASP A 303 -11.31 -16.70 -24.52
CA ASP A 303 -12.30 -16.59 -25.58
C ASP A 303 -13.63 -17.26 -25.18
N GLN A 304 -13.59 -18.37 -24.43
CA GLN A 304 -14.81 -19.05 -23.96
C GLN A 304 -15.54 -18.17 -22.95
N ARG A 305 -14.81 -17.66 -21.95
CA ARG A 305 -15.41 -16.79 -20.93
C ARG A 305 -16.00 -15.52 -21.55
N ALA A 306 -15.34 -14.94 -22.56
CA ALA A 306 -15.87 -13.80 -23.30
C ALA A 306 -17.17 -14.15 -24.04
N LEU A 307 -17.22 -15.28 -24.74
CA LEU A 307 -18.43 -15.76 -25.42
C LEU A 307 -19.58 -16.03 -24.43
N ASP A 308 -19.29 -16.65 -23.28
CA ASP A 308 -20.29 -16.93 -22.25
C ASP A 308 -20.90 -15.63 -21.71
N LEU A 309 -20.07 -14.62 -21.43
CA LEU A 309 -20.51 -13.31 -20.97
C LEU A 309 -21.34 -12.57 -22.03
N PHE A 310 -20.93 -12.62 -23.30
CA PHE A 310 -21.71 -12.01 -24.38
C PHE A 310 -23.03 -12.76 -24.62
N SER A 311 -23.03 -14.10 -24.60
CA SER A 311 -24.24 -14.90 -24.75
C SER A 311 -25.20 -14.58 -23.61
N TYR A 312 -24.74 -14.67 -22.36
CA TYR A 312 -25.55 -14.37 -21.19
C TYR A 312 -26.22 -13.01 -21.27
N ALA A 313 -25.47 -11.95 -21.58
CA ALA A 313 -26.04 -10.60 -21.71
C ALA A 313 -26.99 -10.48 -22.91
N CYS A 314 -26.68 -11.14 -24.03
CA CYS A 314 -27.54 -11.18 -25.21
C CYS A 314 -28.88 -11.88 -24.93
N ASP A 315 -28.82 -13.06 -24.32
CA ASP A 315 -29.98 -13.90 -23.99
C ASP A 315 -30.92 -13.18 -23.00
N ASN A 316 -30.38 -12.25 -22.20
CA ASN A 316 -31.12 -11.38 -21.30
C ASN A 316 -31.48 -10.00 -21.91
N GLY A 317 -31.36 -9.85 -23.24
CA GLY A 317 -31.89 -8.69 -23.97
C GLY A 317 -30.92 -7.53 -24.20
N PHE A 318 -29.62 -7.69 -23.91
CA PHE A 318 -28.62 -6.65 -24.19
C PHE A 318 -28.07 -6.78 -25.62
N GLU A 319 -28.71 -6.08 -26.57
CA GLU A 319 -28.42 -6.22 -28.01
C GLU A 319 -26.95 -6.01 -28.42
N SER A 320 -26.24 -5.10 -27.74
CA SER A 320 -24.81 -4.88 -28.01
C SER A 320 -23.98 -6.14 -27.78
N SER A 321 -24.37 -6.97 -26.80
CA SER A 321 -23.73 -8.27 -26.59
C SER A 321 -24.09 -9.29 -27.65
N CYS A 322 -25.31 -9.27 -28.20
CA CYS A 322 -25.64 -10.14 -29.33
C CYS A 322 -24.74 -9.84 -30.55
N ARG A 323 -24.51 -8.55 -30.83
CA ARG A 323 -23.59 -8.12 -31.89
C ARG A 323 -22.15 -8.56 -31.59
N ASN A 324 -21.68 -8.36 -30.36
CA ASN A 324 -20.33 -8.75 -29.97
C ASN A 324 -20.12 -10.28 -30.02
N TYR A 325 -21.09 -11.07 -29.53
CA TYR A 325 -21.09 -12.53 -29.62
C TYR A 325 -21.01 -12.99 -31.07
N GLY A 326 -21.91 -12.49 -31.94
CA GLY A 326 -21.95 -12.87 -33.35
C GLY A 326 -20.65 -12.56 -34.08
N ASN A 327 -20.15 -11.32 -33.94
CA ASN A 327 -18.90 -10.90 -34.57
C ASN A 327 -17.71 -11.70 -34.06
N PHE A 328 -17.64 -11.97 -32.76
CA PHE A 328 -16.52 -12.69 -32.17
C PHE A 328 -16.53 -14.18 -32.54
N LYS A 329 -17.71 -14.82 -32.51
CA LYS A 329 -17.91 -16.19 -32.99
C LYS A 329 -17.48 -16.35 -34.44
N GLU A 330 -17.90 -15.43 -35.32
CA GLU A 330 -17.51 -15.46 -36.73
C GLU A 330 -15.98 -15.29 -36.89
N HIS A 331 -15.38 -14.37 -36.14
CA HIS A 331 -13.93 -14.18 -36.15
C HIS A 331 -13.18 -15.45 -35.74
N LEU A 332 -13.57 -16.10 -34.64
CA LEU A 332 -12.94 -17.34 -34.17
C LEU A 332 -13.04 -18.45 -35.21
N LEU A 333 -14.21 -18.67 -35.82
CA LEU A 333 -14.40 -19.68 -36.86
C LEU A 333 -13.57 -19.43 -38.12
N ARG A 334 -13.34 -18.15 -38.47
CA ARG A 334 -12.45 -17.78 -39.58
C ARG A 334 -10.98 -18.06 -39.26
N VAL A 335 -10.54 -17.81 -38.03
CA VAL A 335 -9.14 -18.02 -37.61
C VAL A 335 -8.83 -19.50 -37.43
N ASN A 336 -9.75 -20.27 -36.85
CA ASN A 336 -9.60 -21.71 -36.69
C ASN A 336 -10.98 -22.39 -36.66
N PRO A 337 -11.37 -23.12 -37.72
CA PRO A 337 -12.65 -23.82 -37.80
C PRO A 337 -12.89 -24.84 -36.67
N ASN A 338 -11.84 -25.33 -36.01
CA ASN A 338 -11.97 -26.26 -34.89
C ASN A 338 -12.51 -25.61 -33.60
N TYR A 339 -12.60 -24.28 -33.54
CA TYR A 339 -13.29 -23.58 -32.44
C TYR A 339 -14.79 -23.84 -32.39
N GLY A 340 -15.36 -24.56 -33.36
CA GLY A 340 -16.74 -25.07 -33.34
C GLY A 340 -17.18 -25.67 -31.99
N ARG A 341 -16.25 -26.27 -31.23
CA ARG A 341 -16.50 -26.88 -29.91
C ARG A 341 -16.83 -25.87 -28.79
N LEU A 342 -16.41 -24.61 -28.91
CA LEU A 342 -16.68 -23.55 -27.94
C LEU A 342 -18.15 -23.07 -27.95
N PHE A 343 -18.91 -23.49 -28.97
CA PHE A 343 -20.27 -23.00 -29.23
C PHE A 343 -21.35 -24.07 -29.03
N MET A 344 -21.00 -25.25 -28.51
CA MET A 344 -21.98 -26.30 -28.21
C MET A 344 -22.62 -26.04 -26.83
N PRO A 345 -23.96 -26.10 -26.71
CA PRO A 345 -24.61 -25.99 -25.41
C PRO A 345 -24.15 -27.12 -24.48
N TYR A 346 -23.98 -26.83 -23.20
CA TYR A 346 -23.48 -27.74 -22.14
C TYR A 346 -24.32 -29.02 -21.91
N HIS A 347 -25.25 -29.37 -22.80
CA HIS A 347 -26.15 -30.53 -22.72
C HIS A 347 -26.01 -31.46 -23.93
N SER A 348 -24.78 -31.80 -24.31
CA SER A 348 -24.53 -32.96 -25.18
C SER A 348 -23.18 -33.63 -24.90
N TYR A 349 -22.84 -33.80 -23.62
CA TYR A 349 -21.96 -34.88 -23.17
C TYR A 349 -22.83 -35.96 -22.52
N ASP A 350 -23.70 -36.58 -23.31
CA ASP A 350 -24.11 -37.95 -23.01
C ASP A 350 -23.17 -38.90 -23.78
N ILE A 351 -22.53 -39.74 -22.99
CA ILE A 351 -21.65 -40.86 -23.33
C ILE A 351 -22.36 -41.76 -24.36
N PRO A 352 -21.66 -42.18 -25.43
CA PRO A 352 -21.18 -43.57 -25.47
C PRO A 352 -19.66 -43.70 -25.45
#